data_AF-A0A0M3JIW8-F1
#
_entry.id   AF-A0A0M3JIW8-F1
#
_cell.length_a   1.000
_cell.length_b   1.000
_cell.length_c   1.000
_cell.angle_alpha   90.00
_cell.angle_beta   90.00
_cell.angle_gamma   90.00
#
_symmetry.space_group_name_H-M   'P 1'
#
loop_
_entity.id
_entity.type
_entity.pdbx_description
1 polymer ?
#
loop_
_entity_poly.entity_id
_entity_poly.type
_entity_poly.pdbx_seq_one_letter_code
_entity_poly.pdbx_strand_id
1 'polypeptide(L)'
;MQIPVPIMHLMHRDEMKSCSPNVDLYPLQFTLPAERAEDHQPMKIDVSIVDDFDYTQLEKTILEDEECEMLLVGAQSESLNVEQRQTIAELERRIVERYRTVPRFESLSCNRRDNDAVPKCKHNDMIIAIDQERCGAFLQQIDANGCSVRFCVP
;
A
#
# COMPACT_ATOMS: atom_id res chain seq x y z
N MET A 1 51.01 -1.44 12.78
CA MET A 1 49.79 -2.22 13.10
C MET A 1 49.05 -2.43 11.79
N GLN A 2 49.06 -3.67 11.30
CA GLN A 2 48.59 -4.07 9.97
C GLN A 2 47.11 -4.46 10.05
N ILE A 3 46.29 -3.91 9.16
CA ILE A 3 44.86 -4.19 9.01
C ILE A 3 44.72 -5.34 8.01
N PRO A 4 44.03 -6.45 8.32
CA PRO A 4 43.83 -7.52 7.35
C PRO A 4 42.69 -7.17 6.39
N VAL A 5 42.92 -7.37 5.09
CA VAL A 5 41.92 -7.26 4.01
C VAL A 5 41.36 -8.66 3.73
N PRO A 6 40.04 -8.83 3.57
CA PRO A 6 39.47 -10.12 3.23
C PRO A 6 39.68 -10.46 1.75
N ILE A 7 40.14 -11.70 1.52
CA ILE A 7 40.36 -12.33 0.22
C ILE A 7 39.00 -12.68 -0.39
N MET A 8 38.67 -12.12 -1.56
CA MET A 8 37.60 -12.65 -2.41
C MET A 8 38.07 -13.97 -3.01
N HIS A 9 37.45 -15.08 -2.61
CA HIS A 9 37.66 -16.37 -3.26
C HIS A 9 36.72 -16.54 -4.44
N LEU A 10 37.33 -16.98 -5.54
CA LEU A 10 36.73 -17.26 -6.84
C LEU A 10 35.75 -18.44 -6.76
N MET A 11 34.62 -18.20 -7.43
CA MET A 11 33.66 -19.14 -8.00
C MET A 11 34.18 -20.58 -8.17
N HIS A 12 33.53 -21.54 -7.49
CA HIS A 12 33.42 -22.92 -7.98
C HIS A 12 31.99 -23.10 -8.51
N ARG A 13 31.94 -23.44 -9.79
CA ARG A 13 30.73 -23.57 -10.60
C ARG A 13 30.52 -25.07 -10.81
N ASP A 14 29.78 -25.70 -9.91
CA ASP A 14 29.28 -27.05 -10.12
C ASP A 14 27.86 -27.15 -9.54
N GLU A 15 27.02 -27.90 -10.26
CA GLU A 15 25.60 -28.18 -9.99
C GLU A 15 24.56 -27.19 -10.55
N MET A 16 24.64 -26.92 -11.87
CA MET A 16 23.42 -26.67 -12.64
C MET A 16 22.74 -28.01 -12.94
N LYS A 17 21.81 -28.42 -12.06
CA LYS A 17 20.86 -29.50 -12.32
C LYS A 17 20.07 -29.18 -13.59
N SER A 18 20.17 -30.12 -14.53
CA SER A 18 19.44 -30.22 -15.79
C SER A 18 17.93 -30.01 -15.60
N CYS A 19 17.44 -28.81 -15.91
CA CYS A 19 16.08 -28.65 -16.42
C CYS A 19 16.11 -29.11 -17.87
N SER A 20 15.69 -30.35 -18.12
CA SER A 20 15.36 -30.79 -19.47
C SER A 20 13.91 -30.44 -19.74
N PRO A 21 13.59 -29.50 -20.64
CA PRO A 21 12.32 -29.51 -21.32
C PRO A 21 12.51 -30.35 -22.58
N ASN A 22 11.87 -31.52 -22.59
CA ASN A 22 11.64 -32.27 -23.81
C ASN A 22 10.64 -31.43 -24.62
N VAL A 23 11.15 -30.52 -25.44
CA VAL A 23 10.38 -29.74 -26.40
C VAL A 23 11.04 -29.99 -27.73
N ASP A 24 10.32 -30.68 -28.60
CA ASP A 24 10.68 -30.90 -29.99
C ASP A 24 11.22 -29.61 -30.59
N LEU A 25 12.53 -29.62 -30.92
CA LEU A 25 13.20 -28.54 -31.61
C LEU A 25 12.65 -28.42 -33.03
N TYR A 26 11.57 -27.67 -33.19
CA TYR A 26 11.41 -26.88 -34.39
C TYR A 26 12.38 -25.69 -34.28
N PRO A 27 13.21 -25.42 -35.31
CA PRO A 27 14.01 -24.21 -35.31
C PRO A 27 13.06 -23.01 -35.43
N LEU A 28 12.67 -22.42 -34.31
CA LEU A 28 12.12 -21.07 -34.29
C LEU A 28 13.29 -20.16 -34.68
N GLN A 29 13.44 -19.94 -35.99
CA GLN A 29 14.14 -18.75 -36.47
C GLN A 29 13.47 -17.55 -35.83
N PHE A 30 14.08 -17.03 -34.76
CA PHE A 30 13.68 -15.76 -34.15
C PHE A 30 14.19 -14.62 -35.03
N THR A 31 13.75 -14.61 -36.28
CA THR A 31 13.93 -13.46 -37.17
C THR A 31 12.78 -12.52 -36.88
N LEU A 32 13.09 -11.39 -36.26
CA LEU A 32 12.12 -10.30 -36.15
C LEU A 32 11.62 -9.98 -37.56
N PRO A 33 10.31 -9.79 -37.75
CA PRO A 33 9.79 -9.35 -39.04
C PRO A 33 10.49 -8.07 -39.44
N ALA A 34 10.68 -7.89 -40.75
CA ALA A 34 11.21 -6.63 -41.28
C ALA A 34 10.35 -5.48 -40.74
N GLU A 35 11.02 -4.42 -40.25
CA GLU A 35 10.35 -3.22 -39.76
C GLU A 35 9.38 -2.70 -40.82
N ARG A 36 8.19 -2.36 -40.39
CA ARG A 36 7.15 -1.82 -41.24
C ARG A 36 7.23 -0.30 -41.22
N ALA A 37 6.69 0.33 -42.27
CA ALA A 37 6.62 1.80 -42.35
C ALA A 37 5.92 2.44 -41.12
N GLU A 38 5.00 1.71 -40.49
CA GLU A 38 4.29 2.09 -39.27
C GLU A 38 5.17 2.14 -38.02
N ASP A 39 6.27 1.37 -37.96
CA ASP A 39 7.21 1.35 -36.83
C ASP A 39 8.10 2.61 -36.79
N HIS A 40 8.23 3.31 -37.93
CA HIS A 40 8.92 4.59 -38.01
C HIS A 40 8.05 5.78 -37.57
N GLN A 41 6.76 5.55 -37.27
CA GLN A 41 5.91 6.63 -36.79
C GLN A 41 6.35 7.03 -35.38
N PRO A 42 6.67 8.32 -35.14
CA PRO A 42 7.00 8.77 -33.81
C PRO A 42 5.80 8.52 -32.90
N MET A 43 6.06 7.95 -31.72
CA MET A 43 5.05 7.80 -30.69
C MET A 43 4.43 9.18 -30.43
N LYS A 44 3.09 9.27 -30.48
CA LYS A 44 2.38 10.50 -30.11
C LYS A 44 2.58 10.72 -28.61
N ILE A 45 3.52 11.61 -28.29
CA ILE A 45 3.83 12.04 -26.92
C ILE A 45 2.96 13.24 -26.48
N ASP A 46 1.92 13.57 -27.23
CA ASP A 46 0.92 14.56 -26.84
C ASP A 46 -0.01 13.93 -25.79
N VAL A 47 0.55 13.76 -24.60
CA VAL A 47 -0.17 13.39 -23.39
C VAL A 47 -0.29 14.64 -22.53
N SER A 48 -1.49 14.90 -22.01
CA SER A 48 -1.71 16.01 -21.09
C SER A 48 -0.84 15.83 -19.85
N ILE A 49 0.10 16.75 -19.65
CA ILE A 49 0.94 16.84 -18.45
C ILE A 49 0.20 17.63 -17.35
N VAL A 50 -1.00 18.16 -17.63
CA VAL A 50 -1.77 18.92 -16.66
C VAL A 50 -2.29 17.98 -15.59
N ASP A 51 -1.66 18.04 -14.43
CA ASP A 51 -2.09 17.42 -13.20
C ASP A 51 -3.14 18.31 -12.54
N ASP A 52 -4.37 17.81 -12.43
CA ASP A 52 -5.50 18.50 -11.81
C ASP A 52 -5.62 18.21 -10.30
N PHE A 53 -4.64 17.51 -9.73
CA PHE A 53 -4.63 17.17 -8.32
C PHE A 53 -4.20 18.36 -7.46
N ASP A 54 -5.05 18.74 -6.52
CA ASP A 54 -4.77 19.79 -5.55
C ASP A 54 -3.96 19.25 -4.38
N TYR A 55 -2.63 19.34 -4.49
CA TYR A 55 -1.69 18.86 -3.48
C TYR A 55 -1.81 19.57 -2.12
N THR A 56 -2.43 20.76 -2.06
CA THR A 56 -2.64 21.47 -0.78
C THR A 56 -3.56 20.70 0.16
N GLN A 57 -4.36 19.78 -0.37
CA GLN A 57 -5.22 18.94 0.46
C GLN A 57 -4.41 17.93 1.28
N LEU A 58 -3.24 17.50 0.82
CA LEU A 58 -2.39 16.53 1.52
C LEU A 58 -1.77 17.10 2.81
N GLU A 59 -1.64 18.43 2.90
CA GLU A 59 -1.12 19.12 4.08
C GLU A 59 -2.14 19.25 5.21
N LYS A 60 -3.43 19.10 4.88
CA LYS A 60 -4.51 19.19 5.87
C LYS A 60 -4.51 17.93 6.74
N THR A 61 -4.83 18.11 8.01
CA THR A 61 -5.14 17.01 8.94
C THR A 61 -6.30 16.18 8.39
N ILE A 62 -6.22 14.86 8.57
CA ILE A 62 -7.30 13.93 8.16
C ILE A 62 -8.30 13.71 9.30
N LEU A 63 -7.78 13.76 10.53
CA LEU A 63 -8.51 13.71 11.80
C LEU A 63 -8.02 14.87 12.67
N GLU A 64 -8.96 15.50 13.36
CA GLU A 64 -8.69 16.44 14.43
C GLU A 64 -8.51 15.71 15.77
N ASP A 65 -7.85 16.35 16.73
CA ASP A 65 -7.54 15.74 18.04
C ASP A 65 -8.81 15.25 18.77
N GLU A 66 -9.89 16.02 18.71
CA GLU A 66 -11.19 15.67 19.31
C GLU A 66 -11.79 14.41 18.68
N GLU A 67 -11.63 14.23 17.37
CA GLU A 67 -12.12 13.05 16.65
C GLU A 67 -11.31 11.81 17.03
N CYS A 68 -9.99 11.95 17.18
CA CYS A 68 -9.13 10.88 17.67
C CYS A 68 -9.50 10.46 19.10
N GLU A 69 -9.74 11.41 20.00
CA GLU A 69 -10.17 11.08 21.37
C GLU A 69 -11.50 10.32 21.38
N MET A 70 -12.47 10.77 20.59
CA MET A 70 -13.77 10.11 20.47
C MET A 70 -13.65 8.68 19.91
N LEU A 71 -12.83 8.50 18.87
CA LEU A 71 -12.58 7.18 18.29
C LEU A 71 -11.76 6.29 19.21
N LEU A 72 -10.82 6.85 19.97
CA LEU A 72 -10.01 6.13 20.95
C LEU A 72 -10.90 5.49 22.03
N VAL A 73 -11.89 6.24 22.55
CA VAL A 73 -12.88 5.70 23.49
C VAL A 73 -13.65 4.54 22.86
N GLY A 74 -14.06 4.67 21.60
CA GLY A 74 -14.78 3.62 20.86
C GLY A 74 -13.94 2.37 20.61
N ALA A 75 -12.64 2.55 20.36
CA ALA A 75 -11.68 1.47 20.16
C ALA A 75 -11.45 0.66 21.44
N GLN A 76 -11.53 1.31 22.61
CA GLN A 76 -11.38 0.67 23.92
C GLN A 76 -12.67 -0.01 24.40
N SER A 77 -13.84 0.50 24.01
CA SER A 77 -15.14 -0.06 24.40
C SER A 77 -15.62 -1.21 23.51
N GLU A 78 -14.86 -1.57 22.46
CA GLU A 78 -15.18 -2.61 21.45
C GLU A 78 -16.59 -2.45 20.83
N SER A 79 -17.18 -1.25 20.96
CA SER A 79 -18.55 -0.96 20.55
C SER A 79 -18.66 0.51 20.14
N LEU A 80 -19.21 0.74 18.95
CA LEU A 80 -19.35 2.07 18.38
C LEU A 80 -20.72 2.65 18.68
N ASN A 81 -20.72 3.81 19.33
CA ASN A 81 -21.90 4.66 19.48
C ASN A 81 -22.27 5.35 18.14
N VAL A 82 -23.37 6.11 18.13
CA VAL A 82 -23.85 6.77 16.91
C VAL A 82 -22.88 7.84 16.42
N GLU A 83 -22.32 8.63 17.32
CA GLU A 83 -21.40 9.72 17.02
C GLU A 83 -20.10 9.21 16.40
N GLN A 84 -19.51 8.15 16.97
CA GLN A 84 -18.32 7.48 16.45
C GLN A 84 -18.54 6.92 15.05
N ARG A 85 -19.74 6.38 14.76
CA ARG A 85 -20.08 5.91 13.41
C ARG A 85 -20.20 7.06 12.42
N GLN A 86 -20.72 8.21 12.85
CA GLN A 86 -20.78 9.42 12.03
C GLN A 86 -19.38 9.96 11.76
N THR A 87 -18.51 9.98 12.76
CA THR A 87 -17.10 10.38 12.61
C THR A 87 -16.36 9.47 11.62
N ILE A 88 -16.57 8.15 11.69
CA ILE A 88 -16.00 7.21 10.71
C ILE A 88 -16.52 7.48 9.29
N ALA A 89 -17.83 7.71 9.12
CA ALA A 89 -18.41 8.00 7.81
C ALA A 89 -17.90 9.34 7.22
N GLU A 90 -17.70 10.34 8.08
CA GLU A 90 -17.09 11.61 7.69
C GLU A 90 -15.61 11.44 7.31
N LEU A 91 -14.87 10.61 8.05
CA LEU A 91 -13.50 10.23 7.70
C LEU A 91 -13.45 9.53 6.33
N GLU A 92 -14.38 8.60 6.03
CA GLU A 92 -14.49 7.99 4.71
C GLU A 92 -14.70 9.06 3.62
N ARG A 93 -15.59 10.03 3.84
CA ARG A 93 -15.83 11.14 2.91
C ARG A 93 -14.57 11.96 2.65
N ARG A 94 -13.83 12.33 3.72
CA ARG A 94 -12.56 13.08 3.60
C ARG A 94 -11.51 12.30 2.81
N ILE A 95 -11.44 10.98 3.01
CA ILE A 95 -10.52 10.12 2.27
C ILE A 95 -10.88 10.08 0.78
N VAL A 96 -12.17 9.98 0.43
CA VAL A 96 -12.64 10.03 -0.96
C VAL A 96 -12.25 11.34 -1.63
N GLU A 97 -12.52 12.46 -0.97
CA GLU A 97 -12.26 13.79 -1.52
C GLU A 97 -10.76 14.03 -1.72
N ARG A 98 -9.95 13.64 -0.75
CA ARG A 98 -8.51 13.94 -0.73
C ARG A 98 -7.67 12.95 -1.53
N TYR A 99 -7.96 11.65 -1.45
CA TYR A 99 -7.13 10.60 -2.04
C TYR A 99 -7.77 9.94 -3.25
N ARG A 100 -8.99 10.35 -3.64
CA ARG A 100 -9.75 9.79 -4.77
C ARG A 100 -9.90 8.26 -4.69
N THR A 101 -9.94 7.71 -3.48
CA THR A 101 -10.16 6.28 -3.20
C THR A 101 -11.45 6.09 -2.42
N VAL A 102 -12.12 4.96 -2.59
CA VAL A 102 -13.38 4.65 -1.89
C VAL A 102 -13.07 3.70 -0.73
N PRO A 103 -12.80 4.23 0.48
CA PRO A 103 -12.56 3.39 1.64
C PRO A 103 -13.85 2.72 2.08
N ARG A 104 -13.71 1.54 2.69
CA ARG A 104 -14.76 0.86 3.43
C ARG A 104 -14.26 0.53 4.82
N PHE A 105 -14.94 1.05 5.84
CA PHE A 105 -14.63 0.77 7.23
C PHE A 105 -14.60 -0.74 7.50
N GLU A 106 -13.54 -1.19 8.15
CA GLU A 106 -13.32 -2.59 8.48
C GLU A 106 -13.27 -2.80 9.99
N SER A 107 -12.47 -2.01 10.72
CA SER A 107 -12.38 -2.11 12.18
C SER A 107 -11.81 -0.86 12.84
N LEU A 108 -12.05 -0.79 14.14
CA LEU A 108 -11.51 0.18 15.08
C LEU A 108 -11.03 -0.59 16.30
N SER A 109 -9.73 -0.61 16.60
CA SER A 109 -9.19 -1.41 17.72
C SER A 109 -7.88 -0.85 18.29
N CYS A 110 -7.63 -1.18 19.56
CA CYS A 110 -6.39 -0.90 20.29
C CYS A 110 -5.52 -2.14 20.55
N ASN A 111 -6.00 -3.33 20.18
CA ASN A 111 -5.40 -4.60 20.59
C ASN A 111 -5.10 -5.50 19.40
N ARG A 112 -3.93 -6.16 19.43
CA ARG A 112 -3.49 -7.13 18.42
C ARG A 112 -4.40 -8.36 18.29
N ARG A 113 -5.14 -8.75 19.33
CA ARG A 113 -5.89 -10.02 19.35
C ARG A 113 -7.04 -10.09 18.33
N ASP A 114 -7.61 -8.95 17.93
CA ASP A 114 -8.63 -8.89 16.89
C ASP A 114 -8.05 -8.81 15.47
N ASN A 115 -6.71 -8.67 15.35
CA ASN A 115 -5.98 -8.50 14.09
C ASN A 115 -5.36 -9.79 13.54
N ASP A 116 -5.42 -10.91 14.28
CA ASP A 116 -4.84 -12.20 13.88
C ASP A 116 -5.78 -13.06 12.99
N ALA A 117 -6.96 -12.56 12.65
CA ALA A 117 -7.81 -13.19 11.63
C ALA A 117 -7.43 -12.69 10.22
N VAL A 118 -6.83 -13.59 9.42
CA VAL A 118 -6.72 -13.70 7.93
C VAL A 118 -7.41 -12.56 7.13
N PRO A 119 -6.78 -12.00 6.07
CA PRO A 119 -7.01 -10.61 5.65
C PRO A 119 -8.46 -10.32 5.29
N LYS A 120 -9.05 -9.31 5.95
CA LYS A 120 -10.42 -8.84 5.66
C LYS A 120 -10.49 -8.03 4.35
N CYS A 121 -9.38 -7.46 3.89
CA CYS A 121 -9.31 -6.67 2.66
C CYS A 121 -8.72 -7.49 1.51
N LYS A 122 -9.37 -7.44 0.33
CA LYS A 122 -8.99 -8.23 -0.86
C LYS A 122 -7.75 -7.68 -1.58
N HIS A 123 -7.53 -6.36 -1.50
CA HIS A 123 -6.48 -5.67 -2.25
C HIS A 123 -5.53 -4.94 -1.31
N ASN A 124 -5.99 -3.86 -0.69
CA ASN A 124 -5.17 -3.00 0.14
C ASN A 124 -5.93 -2.58 1.41
N ASP A 125 -5.18 -2.27 2.45
CA ASP A 125 -5.66 -1.63 3.66
C ASP A 125 -5.08 -0.21 3.81
N MET A 126 -5.90 0.66 4.38
CA MET A 126 -5.53 2.00 4.81
C MET A 126 -5.72 2.05 6.32
N ILE A 127 -4.63 2.20 7.05
CA ILE A 127 -4.60 2.18 8.50
C ILE A 127 -4.25 3.59 8.99
N ILE A 128 -5.08 4.15 9.85
CA ILE A 128 -4.89 5.50 10.41
C ILE A 128 -4.79 5.36 11.93
N ALA A 129 -3.71 5.89 12.50
CA ALA A 129 -3.51 5.95 13.94
C ALA A 129 -4.49 6.94 14.59
N ILE A 130 -5.01 6.54 15.75
CA ILE A 130 -5.89 7.37 16.58
C ILE A 130 -5.32 7.56 18.00
N ASP A 131 -4.08 7.11 18.22
CA ASP A 131 -3.33 7.40 19.44
C ASP A 131 -3.06 8.90 19.56
N GLN A 132 -3.03 9.43 20.78
CA GLN A 132 -2.79 10.86 21.04
C GLN A 132 -1.50 11.39 20.39
N GLU A 133 -0.43 10.58 20.34
CA GLU A 133 0.86 11.01 19.79
C GLU A 133 0.92 11.01 18.26
N ARG A 134 0.01 10.29 17.60
CA ARG A 134 0.08 10.00 16.16
C ARG A 134 -1.28 10.14 15.49
N CYS A 135 -2.18 10.94 16.07
CA CYS A 135 -3.52 11.13 15.58
C CYS A 135 -3.50 11.51 14.08
N GLY A 136 -4.25 10.74 13.27
CA GLY A 136 -4.35 10.98 11.83
C GLY A 136 -3.16 10.49 10.99
N ALA A 137 -2.13 9.90 11.59
CA ALA A 137 -0.99 9.38 10.84
C ALA A 137 -1.32 8.07 10.12
N PHE A 138 -0.92 7.94 8.86
CA PHE A 138 -1.03 6.68 8.12
C PHE A 138 0.02 5.68 8.58
N LEU A 139 -0.41 4.47 8.89
CA LEU A 139 0.45 3.37 9.32
C LEU A 139 0.65 2.37 8.18
N GLN A 140 1.88 1.83 8.06
CA GLN A 140 2.18 0.74 7.10
C GLN A 140 1.68 -0.62 7.60
N GLN A 141 1.51 -0.76 8.92
CA GLN A 141 1.07 -1.96 9.59
C GLN A 141 0.43 -1.57 10.92
N ILE A 142 -0.40 -2.45 11.48
CA ILE A 142 -0.98 -2.20 12.80
C ILE A 142 0.11 -2.32 13.87
N ASP A 143 0.17 -1.32 14.74
CA ASP A 143 1.04 -1.34 15.89
C ASP A 143 0.48 -2.21 17.02
N ALA A 144 1.36 -2.99 17.64
CA ALA A 144 0.95 -3.91 18.71
C ALA A 144 0.40 -3.19 19.97
N ASN A 145 0.81 -1.93 20.17
CA ASN A 145 0.49 -1.12 21.34
C ASN A 145 -0.30 0.15 20.97
N GLY A 146 -0.72 0.28 19.71
CA GLY A 146 -1.39 1.46 19.19
C GLY A 146 -2.83 1.18 18.83
N CYS A 147 -3.64 2.21 18.90
CA CYS A 147 -5.02 2.23 18.45
C CYS A 147 -5.08 2.74 17.02
N SER A 148 -5.88 2.07 16.20
CA SER A 148 -6.04 2.45 14.80
C SER A 148 -7.46 2.21 14.29
N VAL A 149 -7.82 2.99 13.28
CA VAL A 149 -8.96 2.74 12.41
C VAL A 149 -8.46 2.18 11.09
N ARG A 150 -9.11 1.12 10.61
CA ARG A 150 -8.72 0.42 9.39
C ARG A 150 -9.85 0.47 8.37
N PHE A 151 -9.46 0.75 7.13
CA PHE A 151 -10.32 0.75 5.96
C PHE A 151 -9.77 -0.22 4.90
N CYS A 152 -10.66 -0.92 4.21
CA CYS A 152 -10.31 -1.58 2.96
C CYS A 152 -10.43 -0.58 1.81
N VAL A 153 -9.44 -0.55 0.92
CA VAL A 153 -9.45 0.28 -0.29
C VAL A 153 -9.27 -0.61 -1.54
N PRO A 154 -9.89 -0.23 -2.69
CA PRO A 154 -9.84 -1.00 -3.92
C PRO A 154 -8.43 -1.14 -4.51
#